data_AF-A0A0J7KK83-F1
#
_entry.id   AF-A0A0J7KK83-F1
#
_cell.length_a   1.000
_cell.length_b   1.000
_cell.length_c   1.000
_cell.angle_alpha   90.00
_cell.angle_beta   90.00
_cell.angle_gamma   90.00
#
_symmetry.space_group_name_H-M   'P 1'
#
loop_
_entity.id
_entity.type
_entity.pdbx_description
1 polymer ?
#
loop_
_entity_poly.entity_id
_entity_poly.type
_entity_poly.pdbx_seq_one_letter_code
_entity_poly.pdbx_strand_id
1 'polypeptide(L)'
;MQPDYKIYVRYDKAASLAELQARVSEYEDIERQRQKIRKAARTDNTQTTVAAAYNKQECCWRCKQRGHTRFDCKRPAKKFCSQCGKDGILTRQCHPPAGNAERTETAATDKDRPDSA
;
A
#
# COMPACT_ATOMS: atom_id res chain seq x y z
N MET A 1 23.74 5.72 6.97
CA MET A 1 24.48 4.62 7.64
C MET A 1 23.52 3.92 8.59
N GLN A 2 23.19 2.64 8.35
CA GLN A 2 22.32 1.89 9.24
C GLN A 2 22.98 1.73 10.62
N PRO A 3 22.24 1.86 11.74
CA PRO A 3 22.82 1.75 13.08
C PRO A 3 23.49 0.38 13.31
N ASP A 4 22.90 -0.69 12.79
CA ASP A 4 23.40 -2.06 12.90
C ASP A 4 24.74 -2.28 12.17
N TYR A 5 25.00 -1.53 11.08
CA TYR A 5 26.24 -1.62 10.33
C TYR A 5 27.45 -1.29 11.21
N LYS A 6 27.34 -0.26 12.05
CA LYS A 6 28.41 0.16 12.97
C LYS A 6 28.62 -0.82 14.12
N ILE A 7 27.60 -1.63 14.44
CA ILE A 7 27.68 -2.65 15.48
C ILE A 7 28.34 -3.92 14.93
N TYR A 8 28.02 -4.30 13.68
CA TYR A 8 28.53 -5.50 13.03
C TYR A 8 29.94 -5.32 12.44
N VAL A 9 30.19 -4.17 11.80
CA VAL A 9 31.48 -3.83 11.17
C VAL A 9 32.26 -2.90 12.11
N ARG A 10 32.82 -3.50 13.16
CA ARG A 10 33.66 -2.82 14.15
C ARG A 10 35.13 -3.04 13.85
N TYR A 11 35.88 -1.95 13.64
CA TYR A 11 37.31 -2.00 13.35
C TYR A 11 38.11 -2.55 14.53
N ASP A 12 37.66 -2.31 15.77
CA ASP A 12 38.31 -2.76 17.00
C ASP A 12 38.17 -4.27 17.24
N LYS A 13 37.32 -4.95 16.48
CA LYS A 13 37.06 -6.38 16.59
C LYS A 13 37.66 -7.19 15.43
N ALA A 14 38.35 -6.54 14.49
CA ALA A 14 39.00 -7.20 13.37
C ALA A 14 40.52 -7.22 13.57
N ALA A 15 41.15 -8.39 13.43
CA ALA A 15 42.59 -8.55 13.53
C ALA A 15 43.32 -8.16 12.22
N SER A 16 42.59 -7.99 11.11
CA SER A 16 43.15 -7.58 9.83
C SER A 16 42.12 -6.85 8.96
N LEU A 17 42.62 -6.11 7.96
CA LEU A 17 41.77 -5.46 6.94
C LEU A 17 40.94 -6.47 6.14
N ALA A 18 41.50 -7.65 5.86
CA ALA A 18 40.79 -8.72 5.16
C ALA A 18 39.59 -9.23 5.96
N GLU A 19 39.75 -9.40 7.27
CA GLU A 19 38.67 -9.83 8.17
C GLU A 19 37.58 -8.74 8.31
N LEU A 20 37.98 -7.46 8.34
CA LEU A 20 37.02 -6.36 8.35
C LEU A 20 36.21 -6.32 7.04
N GLN A 21 36.89 -6.51 5.90
CA GLN A 21 36.25 -6.56 4.59
C GLN A 21 35.29 -7.76 4.46
N ALA A 22 35.65 -8.92 5.01
CA ALA A 22 34.77 -10.09 5.07
C ALA A 22 33.49 -9.78 5.87
N ARG A 23 33.61 -9.15 7.05
CA ARG A 23 32.45 -8.72 7.85
C ARG A 23 31.56 -7.72 7.13
N VAL A 24 32.13 -6.82 6.33
CA VAL A 24 31.36 -5.91 5.48
C VAL A 24 30.55 -6.69 4.45
N SER A 25 31.18 -7.61 3.72
CA SER A 25 30.51 -8.43 2.69
C SER A 25 29.37 -9.24 3.30
N GLU A 26 29.61 -9.88 4.44
CA GLU A 26 28.57 -10.65 5.16
C GLU A 26 27.37 -9.78 5.55
N TYR A 27 27.60 -8.58 6.09
CA TYR A 27 26.53 -7.67 6.46
C TYR A 27 25.71 -7.24 5.23
N GLU A 28 26.37 -6.97 4.11
CA GLU A 28 25.68 -6.63 2.87
C GLU A 28 24.87 -7.80 2.31
N ASP A 29 25.37 -9.04 2.41
CA ASP A 29 24.62 -10.25 2.05
C ASP A 29 23.39 -10.44 2.93
N ILE A 30 23.55 -10.24 4.24
CA ILE A 30 22.44 -10.28 5.20
C ILE A 30 21.38 -9.23 4.84
N GLU A 31 21.77 -8.00 4.54
CA GLU A 31 20.84 -6.94 4.14
C GLU A 31 20.16 -7.25 2.80
N ARG A 32 20.90 -7.78 1.81
CA ARG A 32 20.34 -8.26 0.53
C ARG A 32 19.29 -9.35 0.77
N GLN A 33 19.57 -10.31 1.65
CA GLN A 33 18.64 -11.38 2.00
C GLN A 33 17.40 -10.85 2.72
N ARG A 34 17.56 -9.95 3.69
CA ARG A 34 16.45 -9.27 4.39
C ARG A 34 15.57 -8.51 3.40
N GLN A 35 16.17 -7.82 2.42
CA GLN A 35 15.41 -7.12 1.39
C GLN A 35 14.64 -8.08 0.48
N LYS A 36 15.25 -9.21 0.08
CA LYS A 36 14.56 -10.27 -0.70
C LYS A 36 13.37 -10.84 0.07
N ILE A 37 13.55 -11.17 1.36
CA ILE A 37 12.47 -11.68 2.22
C ILE A 37 11.36 -10.64 2.37
N ARG A 38 11.69 -9.36 2.62
CA ARG A 38 10.71 -8.27 2.69
C ARG A 38 9.94 -8.10 1.37
N LYS A 39 10.61 -8.26 0.23
CA LYS A 39 9.99 -8.18 -1.09
C LYS A 39 9.07 -9.38 -1.35
N ALA A 40 9.51 -10.59 -1.00
CA ALA A 40 8.70 -11.81 -1.10
C ALA A 40 7.44 -11.72 -0.22
N ALA A 41 7.58 -11.33 1.04
CA ALA A 41 6.44 -11.13 1.94
C ALA A 41 5.45 -10.07 1.41
N ARG A 42 5.94 -9.03 0.72
CA ARG A 42 5.09 -8.03 0.04
C ARG A 42 4.35 -8.61 -1.16
N THR A 43 5.00 -9.44 -1.98
CA THR A 43 4.34 -10.08 -3.12
C THR A 43 3.27 -11.07 -2.64
N ASP A 44 3.55 -11.84 -1.60
CA ASP A 44 2.63 -12.83 -1.04
C ASP A 44 1.39 -12.18 -0.40
N ASN A 45 1.59 -11.08 0.33
CA ASN A 45 0.49 -10.29 0.90
C ASN A 45 -0.39 -9.65 -0.19
N THR A 46 0.24 -9.14 -1.26
CA THR A 46 -0.49 -8.59 -2.42
C THR A 46 -1.32 -9.66 -3.14
N GLN A 47 -0.84 -10.90 -3.17
CA GLN A 47 -1.50 -12.03 -3.83
C GLN A 47 -2.65 -12.64 -3.00
N THR A 48 -2.58 -12.53 -1.66
CA THR A 48 -3.59 -13.08 -0.74
C THR A 48 -4.81 -12.16 -0.59
N THR A 49 -4.67 -10.86 -0.82
CA THR A 49 -5.84 -9.99 -0.96
C THR A 49 -6.60 -10.35 -2.24
N VAL A 50 -7.92 -10.50 -2.16
CA VAL A 50 -8.87 -10.82 -3.26
C VAL A 50 -8.88 -9.78 -4.41
N ALA A 51 -7.89 -8.88 -4.44
CA ALA A 51 -7.58 -7.94 -5.50
C ALA A 51 -7.27 -8.62 -6.84
N ALA A 52 -7.08 -9.94 -6.89
CA ALA A 52 -6.96 -10.72 -8.12
C ALA A 52 -8.18 -10.56 -9.07
N ALA A 53 -9.37 -10.23 -8.55
CA ALA A 53 -10.54 -10.01 -9.40
C ALA A 53 -10.51 -8.66 -10.16
N TYR A 54 -9.76 -7.66 -9.65
CA TYR A 54 -9.67 -6.32 -10.23
C TYR A 54 -8.22 -6.00 -10.61
N ASN A 55 -7.86 -6.31 -11.87
CA ASN A 55 -6.57 -5.89 -12.40
C ASN A 55 -6.58 -4.35 -12.58
N LYS A 56 -5.81 -3.65 -11.74
CA LYS A 56 -5.72 -2.18 -11.73
C LYS A 56 -5.23 -1.58 -13.06
N GLN A 57 -4.53 -2.37 -13.87
CA GLN A 57 -3.96 -1.95 -15.15
C GLN A 57 -4.98 -2.11 -16.29
N GLU A 58 -5.93 -3.05 -16.17
CA GLU A 58 -6.91 -3.32 -17.24
C GLU A 58 -8.29 -2.72 -16.98
N CYS A 59 -8.65 -2.50 -15.71
CA CYS A 59 -9.99 -2.05 -15.34
C CYS A 59 -10.06 -0.54 -15.10
N CYS A 60 -11.11 0.09 -15.64
CA CYS A 60 -11.38 1.51 -15.45
C CYS A 60 -11.73 1.82 -13.98
N TRP A 61 -11.07 2.85 -13.44
CA TRP A 61 -11.26 3.34 -12.06
C TRP A 61 -12.57 4.08 -11.82
N ARG A 62 -13.33 4.40 -12.88
CA ARG A 62 -14.64 5.05 -12.79
C ARG A 62 -15.80 4.06 -12.82
N CYS A 63 -15.71 3.00 -13.62
CA CYS A 63 -16.85 2.14 -13.91
C CYS A 63 -16.57 0.63 -13.75
N LYS A 64 -15.36 0.26 -13.31
CA LYS A 64 -14.90 -1.12 -13.06
C LYS A 64 -14.80 -2.00 -14.32
N GLN A 65 -14.89 -1.43 -15.52
CA GLN A 65 -14.95 -2.18 -16.77
C GLN A 65 -13.63 -2.12 -17.53
N ARG A 66 -13.31 -3.17 -18.27
CA ARG A 66 -12.04 -3.28 -19.01
C ARG A 66 -12.11 -2.54 -20.35
N GLY A 67 -10.94 -2.30 -20.95
CA GLY A 67 -10.82 -1.81 -22.32
C GLY A 67 -10.87 -0.29 -22.49
N HIS A 68 -10.86 0.49 -21.42
CA HIS A 68 -10.72 1.94 -21.48
C HIS A 68 -10.11 2.52 -20.19
N THR A 69 -9.53 3.70 -20.30
CA THR A 69 -8.96 4.42 -19.14
C THR A 69 -10.03 5.25 -18.42
N ARG A 70 -9.69 5.79 -17.24
CA ARG A 70 -10.56 6.72 -16.51
C ARG A 70 -10.94 7.95 -17.35
N PHE A 71 -10.03 8.42 -18.19
CA PHE A 71 -10.20 9.62 -19.00
C PHE A 71 -11.20 9.39 -20.14
N ASP A 72 -11.19 8.19 -20.73
CA ASP A 72 -12.08 7.82 -21.84
C ASP A 72 -13.43 7.24 -21.36
N CYS A 73 -13.67 7.26 -20.04
CA CYS A 73 -14.85 6.64 -19.45
C CYS A 73 -16.09 7.54 -19.56
N LYS A 74 -16.99 7.19 -20.48
CA LYS A 74 -18.31 7.83 -20.65
C LYS A 74 -19.40 7.33 -19.69
N ARG A 75 -19.08 6.33 -18.85
CA ARG A 75 -20.04 5.71 -17.91
C ARG A 75 -20.12 6.49 -16.60
N PRO A 76 -21.26 6.43 -15.87
CA PRO A 76 -21.38 7.06 -14.56
C PRO A 76 -20.33 6.49 -13.59
N ALA A 77 -19.77 7.37 -12.76
CA ALA A 77 -18.82 6.98 -11.74
C ALA A 77 -19.52 6.11 -10.68
N LYS A 78 -19.04 4.87 -10.52
CA LYS A 78 -19.51 3.95 -9.48
C LYS A 78 -18.50 3.92 -8.35
N LYS A 79 -18.98 3.95 -7.10
CA LYS A 79 -18.14 3.67 -5.93
C LYS A 79 -17.91 2.15 -5.90
N PHE A 80 -16.66 1.71 -5.80
CA PHE A 80 -16.36 0.30 -5.61
C PHE A 80 -15.06 0.13 -4.82
N CYS A 81 -14.94 -1.02 -4.18
CA CYS A 81 -13.80 -1.43 -3.40
C CYS A 81 -12.73 -1.99 -4.33
N SER A 82 -11.58 -1.32 -4.41
CA SER A 82 -10.45 -1.76 -5.24
C SER A 82 -9.78 -3.04 -4.73
N GLN A 83 -10.01 -3.40 -3.46
CA GLN A 83 -9.41 -4.58 -2.81
C GLN A 83 -10.29 -5.83 -2.88
N CYS A 84 -11.61 -5.64 -2.88
CA CYS A 84 -12.59 -6.71 -2.73
C CYS A 84 -13.62 -6.75 -3.86
N GLY A 85 -13.59 -5.76 -4.77
CA GLY A 85 -14.49 -5.68 -5.91
C GLY A 85 -15.96 -5.36 -5.58
N LYS A 86 -16.32 -5.13 -4.32
CA LYS A 86 -17.70 -4.78 -3.93
C LYS A 86 -18.11 -3.42 -4.49
N ASP A 87 -19.27 -3.37 -5.14
CA ASP A 87 -19.87 -2.14 -5.65
C ASP A 87 -20.64 -1.41 -4.53
N GLY A 88 -20.72 -0.08 -4.59
CA GLY A 88 -21.40 0.78 -3.62
C GLY A 88 -20.54 1.32 -2.48
N ILE A 89 -19.39 0.71 -2.19
CA ILE A 89 -18.49 1.10 -1.09
C ILE A 89 -17.08 1.39 -1.61
N LEU A 90 -16.40 2.40 -1.08
CA LEU A 90 -15.00 2.67 -1.42
C LEU A 90 -14.09 1.89 -0.48
N THR A 91 -12.87 1.56 -0.92
CA THR A 91 -11.91 0.73 -0.17
C THR A 91 -11.70 1.17 1.28
N ARG A 92 -11.75 2.49 1.55
CA ARG A 92 -11.59 3.05 2.90
C ARG A 92 -12.72 2.65 3.86
N GLN A 93 -13.94 2.50 3.34
CA GLN A 93 -15.10 2.07 4.12
C GLN A 93 -15.22 0.53 4.17
N CYS A 94 -14.68 -0.19 3.17
CA CYS A 94 -14.73 -1.64 3.15
C CYS A 94 -13.62 -2.32 3.96
N HIS A 95 -12.43 -1.71 3.98
CA HIS A 95 -11.28 -2.15 4.78
C HIS A 95 -10.76 -0.94 5.56
N PRO A 96 -11.41 -0.57 6.67
CA PRO A 96 -10.93 0.51 7.51
C PRO A 96 -9.52 0.15 8.02
N PRO A 97 -8.51 1.04 7.83
CA PRO A 97 -7.23 0.82 8.47
C PRO A 97 -7.43 0.85 9.99
N ALA A 98 -6.93 -0.16 10.69
CA ALA A 98 -6.90 -0.15 12.15
C ALA A 98 -6.11 1.08 12.61
N GLY A 99 -6.80 2.12 13.11
CA GLY A 99 -6.15 3.28 13.71
C GLY A 99 -6.38 4.64 13.06
N ASN A 100 -7.49 4.88 12.32
CA ASN A 100 -7.85 6.25 11.96
C ASN A 100 -9.37 6.50 11.94
N ALA A 101 -10.08 5.97 12.94
CA ALA A 101 -11.46 6.32 13.22
C ALA A 101 -11.46 7.43 14.27
N GLU A 102 -11.40 8.69 13.84
CA GLU A 102 -11.95 9.87 14.54
C GLU A 102 -11.45 11.15 13.86
N ARG A 103 -12.09 11.50 12.74
CA ARG A 103 -12.31 12.91 12.40
C ARG A 103 -13.54 13.07 11.52
N THR A 104 -14.67 13.17 12.22
CA THR A 104 -15.74 14.14 11.95
C THR A 104 -16.70 13.82 10.80
N GLU A 105 -17.69 13.00 11.12
CA GLU A 105 -19.03 13.09 10.57
C GLU A 105 -19.77 14.21 11.31
N THR A 106 -19.91 15.39 10.70
CA THR A 106 -21.04 16.33 10.91
C THR A 106 -20.97 17.42 9.85
N ALA A 107 -21.46 17.14 8.63
CA ALA A 107 -21.83 18.18 7.67
C ALA A 107 -22.68 17.60 6.52
N ALA A 108 -23.90 17.11 6.83
CA ALA A 108 -24.99 17.00 5.85
C ALA A 108 -26.31 16.60 6.53
N THR A 109 -27.09 17.59 6.98
CA THR A 109 -28.56 17.70 6.98
C THR A 109 -28.82 19.10 7.53
N ASP A 110 -29.38 20.04 6.78
CA ASP A 110 -30.82 20.10 6.60
C ASP A 110 -31.15 21.05 5.42
N LYS A 111 -31.87 20.53 4.42
CA LYS A 111 -32.70 21.33 3.52
C LYS A 111 -34.09 21.29 4.16
N ASP A 112 -34.65 22.45 4.51
CA ASP A 112 -36.07 22.80 4.33
C ASP A 112 -36.39 24.09 5.10
N ARG A 113 -36.57 25.21 4.37
CA ARG A 113 -37.31 26.37 4.89
C ARG A 113 -38.10 27.00 3.74
N PRO A 114 -39.44 27.09 3.84
CA PRO A 114 -40.28 27.46 2.72
C PRO A 114 -40.34 28.97 2.48
N ASP A 115 -40.65 29.28 1.23
CA ASP A 115 -41.04 30.55 0.64
C ASP A 115 -42.26 31.15 1.36
N SER A 116 -42.25 32.46 1.64
CA SER A 116 -43.46 33.24 1.94
C SER A 116 -43.21 34.75 1.79
N ALA A 117 -43.83 35.28 0.74
CA ALA A 117 -44.50 36.59 0.57
C ALA A 117 -43.73 37.89 0.86
#